data_AF-A0A2M7AR78-F1
#
_entry.id   AF-A0A2M7AR78-F1
#
_cell.length_a   1.000
_cell.length_b   1.000
_cell.length_c   1.000
_cell.angle_alpha   90.00
_cell.angle_beta   90.00
_cell.angle_gamma   90.00
#
_symmetry.space_group_name_H-M   'P 1'
#
loop_
_entity.id
_entity.type
_entity.pdbx_description
1 polymer ?
#
loop_
_entity_poly.entity_id
_entity_poly.type
_entity_poly.pdbx_seq_one_letter_code
_entity_poly.pdbx_strand_id
1 'polypeptide(L)'
;MDFSRNIKILTWQGFLVGFNLWAPIMAIYFAKVTGSYVLSLSVFSIAMISSAVFEIPTGVFSDLIGRRYTTILSGLFLALMGVAYAVGLNYGWLVVGAILEGLARALNSGNNDALLYDSLNKSDRKEELEKYMGHIGAAEQGASGVAAILGGILAA
;
A
#
# COMPACT_ATOMS: atom_id res chain seq x y z
N MET A 1 -18.46 18.23 1.36
CA MET A 1 -18.15 16.78 1.25
C MET A 1 -18.56 16.16 2.56
N ASP A 2 -19.36 15.10 2.54
CA ASP A 2 -19.78 14.41 3.76
C ASP A 2 -18.58 13.67 4.38
N PHE A 3 -18.11 14.13 5.54
CA PHE A 3 -16.95 13.56 6.23
C PHE A 3 -17.15 12.08 6.56
N SER A 4 -18.41 11.68 6.84
CA SER A 4 -18.75 10.31 7.22
C SER A 4 -18.51 9.31 6.09
N ARG A 5 -18.73 9.76 4.85
CA ARG A 5 -18.44 8.96 3.65
C ARG A 5 -16.94 8.75 3.48
N ASN A 6 -16.13 9.80 3.64
CA ASN A 6 -14.68 9.71 3.48
C ASN A 6 -14.06 8.77 4.51
N ILE A 7 -14.51 8.83 5.78
CA ILE A 7 -14.07 7.89 6.82
C ILE A 7 -14.37 6.46 6.40
N LYS A 8 -15.61 6.15 6.00
CA LYS A 8 -15.99 4.80 5.55
C LYS A 8 -15.11 4.32 4.40
N ILE A 9 -14.86 5.18 3.41
CA ILE A 9 -14.01 4.84 2.26
C ILE A 9 -12.57 4.55 2.72
N LEU A 10 -12.00 5.40 3.59
CA LEU A 10 -10.64 5.21 4.10
C LEU A 10 -10.53 3.96 4.99
N THR A 11 -11.55 3.63 5.78
CA THR A 11 -11.58 2.38 6.56
C THR A 11 -11.62 1.15 5.66
N TRP A 12 -12.46 1.15 4.62
CA TRP A 12 -12.48 0.06 3.64
C TRP A 12 -11.18 -0.04 2.86
N GLN A 13 -10.59 1.09 2.49
CA GLN A 13 -9.29 1.12 1.84
C GLN A 13 -8.22 0.52 2.76
N GLY A 14 -8.15 0.93 4.03
CA GLY A 14 -7.24 0.36 5.02
C GLY A 14 -7.42 -1.16 5.16
N PHE A 15 -8.66 -1.63 5.28
CA PHE A 15 -8.95 -3.06 5.29
C PHE A 15 -8.45 -3.78 4.02
N LEU A 16 -8.77 -3.27 2.83
CA LEU A 16 -8.37 -3.90 1.56
C LEU A 16 -6.85 -3.89 1.36
N VAL A 17 -6.17 -2.83 1.79
CA VAL A 17 -4.71 -2.74 1.79
C VAL A 17 -4.11 -3.72 2.80
N GLY A 18 -4.71 -3.90 3.97
CA GLY A 18 -4.26 -4.89 4.94
C GLY A 18 -4.51 -6.33 4.48
N PHE A 19 -5.56 -6.58 3.70
CA PHE A 19 -5.98 -7.91 3.26
C PHE A 19 -5.12 -8.51 2.12
N ASN A 20 -3.80 -8.47 2.25
CA ASN A 20 -2.84 -9.01 1.28
C ASN A 20 -2.46 -10.46 1.58
N LEU A 21 -3.20 -11.42 1.00
CA LEU A 21 -2.96 -12.87 1.18
C LEU A 21 -1.56 -13.35 0.75
N TRP A 22 -0.94 -12.62 -0.17
CA TRP A 22 0.37 -12.99 -0.73
C TRP A 22 1.54 -12.51 0.14
N ALA A 23 1.34 -11.54 1.04
CA ALA A 23 2.40 -10.97 1.88
C ALA A 23 3.21 -12.02 2.68
N PRO A 24 2.59 -12.97 3.42
CA PRO A 24 3.34 -13.96 4.21
C PRO A 24 4.20 -14.91 3.37
N ILE A 25 3.85 -15.12 2.10
CA ILE A 25 4.48 -16.13 1.24
C ILE A 25 5.41 -15.50 0.20
N MET A 26 5.42 -14.17 0.07
CA MET A 26 6.10 -13.45 -0.99
C MET A 26 7.62 -13.69 -1.00
N ALA A 27 8.26 -13.70 0.17
CA ALA A 27 9.70 -13.97 0.25
C ALA A 27 10.06 -15.39 -0.23
N ILE A 28 9.22 -16.38 0.07
CA ILE A 28 9.43 -17.76 -0.39
C ILE A 28 9.19 -17.84 -1.91
N TYR A 29 8.14 -17.19 -2.41
CA TYR A 29 7.85 -17.11 -3.84
C TYR A 29 9.01 -16.47 -4.63
N PHE A 30 9.51 -15.31 -4.20
CA PHE A 30 10.65 -14.65 -4.84
C PHE A 30 11.93 -15.48 -4.77
N ALA A 31 12.18 -16.18 -3.65
CA ALA A 31 13.32 -17.09 -3.56
C ALA A 31 13.18 -18.27 -4.54
N LYS A 32 11.97 -18.78 -4.75
CA LYS A 32 11.68 -19.83 -5.76
C LYS A 32 11.91 -19.34 -7.19
N VAL A 33 11.51 -18.11 -7.50
CA VAL A 33 11.69 -17.50 -8.84
C VAL A 33 13.17 -17.21 -9.12
N THR A 34 13.92 -16.74 -8.12
CA THR A 34 15.31 -16.31 -8.29
C THR A 34 16.33 -17.42 -8.02
N GLY A 35 15.94 -18.49 -7.32
CA GLY A 35 16.85 -19.50 -6.79
C GLY A 35 17.72 -19.02 -5.63
N SER A 36 17.47 -17.84 -5.06
CA SER A 36 18.30 -17.24 -4.02
C SER A 36 17.50 -16.37 -3.05
N TYR A 37 17.63 -16.65 -1.76
CA TYR A 37 17.08 -15.78 -0.72
C TYR A 37 17.70 -14.38 -0.71
N VAL A 38 18.96 -14.23 -1.14
CA VAL A 38 19.61 -12.91 -1.24
C VAL A 38 18.93 -12.07 -2.32
N LEU A 39 18.71 -12.64 -3.50
CA LEU A 39 17.99 -11.95 -4.58
C LEU A 39 16.53 -11.72 -4.23
N SER A 40 15.89 -12.63 -3.49
CA SER A 40 14.55 -12.41 -2.97
C SER A 40 14.49 -11.17 -2.07
N LEU A 41 15.39 -11.06 -1.10
CA LEU A 41 15.41 -9.95 -0.15
C LEU A 41 15.80 -8.63 -0.82
N SER A 42 16.64 -8.65 -1.86
CA SER A 42 16.98 -7.45 -2.62
C SER A 42 15.77 -6.84 -3.33
N VAL A 43 14.77 -7.63 -3.74
CA VAL A 43 13.51 -7.12 -4.31
C VAL A 43 12.78 -6.21 -3.30
N PHE A 44 12.66 -6.66 -2.05
CA PHE A 44 12.07 -5.84 -0.98
C PHE A 44 12.88 -4.56 -0.73
N SER A 45 14.22 -4.66 -0.72
CA SER A 45 15.09 -3.49 -0.59
C SER A 45 14.92 -2.50 -1.73
N ILE A 46 14.80 -2.98 -2.98
CA ILE A 46 14.55 -2.14 -4.15
C ILE A 46 13.19 -1.43 -4.01
N ALA A 47 12.15 -2.11 -3.53
CA ALA A 47 10.85 -1.49 -3.31
C ALA A 47 10.93 -0.35 -2.28
N MET A 48 11.67 -0.55 -1.18
CA MET A 48 11.87 0.48 -0.15
C MET A 48 12.67 1.67 -0.68
N ILE A 49 13.77 1.40 -1.40
CA ILE A 49 14.59 2.45 -2.02
C ILE A 49 13.78 3.23 -3.06
N SER A 50 13.02 2.53 -3.91
CA SER A 50 12.11 3.14 -4.88
C SER A 50 11.10 4.05 -4.18
N SER A 51 10.47 3.58 -3.09
CA SER A 51 9.55 4.39 -2.28
C SER A 51 10.21 5.66 -1.76
N ALA A 52 11.41 5.56 -1.18
CA ALA A 52 12.13 6.71 -0.64
C ALA A 52 12.52 7.71 -1.74
N VAL A 53 12.96 7.23 -2.91
CA VAL A 53 13.31 8.07 -4.06
C VAL A 53 12.08 8.83 -4.58
N PHE A 54 10.92 8.18 -4.62
CA PHE A 54 9.70 8.78 -5.15
C PHE A 54 8.88 9.57 -4.13
N GLU A 55 9.19 9.49 -2.83
CA GLU A 55 8.40 10.14 -1.77
C GLU A 55 8.28 11.66 -1.97
N ILE A 56 9.39 12.37 -2.18
CA ILE A 56 9.36 13.83 -2.38
C ILE A 56 8.66 14.20 -3.70
N PRO A 57 9.01 13.62 -4.87
CA PRO A 57 8.32 13.91 -6.12
C PRO A 57 6.81 13.64 -6.08
N THR A 58 6.40 12.52 -5.49
CA THR A 58 4.98 12.13 -5.42
C THR A 58 4.21 12.97 -4.40
N GLY A 59 4.86 13.43 -3.33
CA GLY A 59 4.29 14.42 -2.41
C GLY A 59 3.94 15.73 -3.12
N VAL A 60 4.90 16.30 -3.85
CA VAL A 60 4.67 17.53 -4.66
C VAL A 60 3.59 17.30 -5.71
N PHE A 61 3.62 16.17 -6.42
CA PHE A 61 2.59 15.78 -7.37
C PHE A 61 1.20 15.71 -6.72
N SER A 62 1.12 15.21 -5.49
CA SER A 62 -0.13 15.09 -4.74
C SER A 62 -0.73 16.43 -4.35
N ASP A 63 0.10 17.38 -3.96
CA ASP A 63 -0.35 18.72 -3.62
C ASP A 63 -0.83 19.50 -4.86
N LEU A 64 -0.28 19.21 -6.05
CA LEU A 64 -0.67 19.85 -7.31
C LEU A 64 -1.95 19.27 -7.92
N ILE A 65 -2.09 17.95 -7.98
CA ILE A 65 -3.21 17.26 -8.66
C ILE A 65 -4.34 16.90 -7.70
N GLY A 66 -4.04 16.85 -6.40
CA GLY A 66 -4.99 16.59 -5.33
C GLY A 66 -4.91 15.14 -4.84
N ARG A 67 -4.90 15.02 -3.51
CA ARG A 67 -4.70 13.77 -2.75
C ARG A 67 -5.58 12.61 -3.21
N ARG A 68 -6.86 12.87 -3.52
CA ARG A 68 -7.80 11.84 -3.99
C ARG A 68 -7.31 11.15 -5.27
N TYR A 69 -6.84 11.92 -6.25
CA TYR A 69 -6.39 11.36 -7.52
C TYR A 69 -5.06 10.63 -7.36
N THR A 70 -4.17 11.14 -6.51
CA THR A 70 -2.90 10.48 -6.15
C THR A 70 -3.15 9.12 -5.51
N THR A 71 -4.10 9.02 -4.56
CA THR A 71 -4.49 7.74 -3.95
C THR A 71 -5.08 6.76 -4.98
N ILE A 72 -5.89 7.24 -5.93
CA ILE A 72 -6.40 6.38 -7.02
C ILE A 72 -5.25 5.87 -7.90
N LEU A 73 -4.30 6.74 -8.23
CA LEU A 73 -3.12 6.39 -9.02
C LEU A 73 -2.24 5.37 -8.30
N SER A 74 -2.08 5.48 -6.98
CA SER A 74 -1.43 4.45 -6.16
C SER A 74 -2.09 3.08 -6.35
N GLY A 75 -3.43 3.01 -6.31
CA GLY A 75 -4.19 1.78 -6.56
C GLY A 75 -3.91 1.15 -7.94
N LEU A 76 -3.72 1.97 -8.98
CA LEU A 76 -3.31 1.48 -10.30
C LEU A 76 -1.91 0.85 -10.25
N PHE A 77 -0.95 1.51 -9.61
CA PHE A 77 0.41 0.96 -9.48
C PHE A 77 0.46 -0.30 -8.59
N LEU A 78 -0.40 -0.40 -7.56
CA LEU A 78 -0.59 -1.63 -6.78
C LEU A 78 -1.11 -2.79 -7.66
N ALA A 79 -2.03 -2.52 -8.58
CA ALA A 79 -2.50 -3.55 -9.51
C ALA A 79 -1.38 -3.96 -10.49
N LEU A 80 -0.64 -2.99 -11.04
CA LEU A 80 0.46 -3.26 -11.97
C LEU A 80 1.62 -4.02 -11.32
N MET A 81 1.99 -3.73 -10.07
CA MET A 81 3.00 -4.51 -9.34
C MET A 81 2.53 -5.95 -9.17
N GLY A 82 1.23 -6.17 -8.86
CA GLY A 82 0.67 -7.51 -8.68
C GLY A 82 0.76 -8.33 -9.98
N VAL A 83 0.46 -7.72 -11.13
CA VAL A 83 0.64 -8.34 -12.45
C VAL A 83 2.11 -8.64 -12.71
N ALA A 84 3.02 -7.70 -12.43
CA ALA A 84 4.45 -7.90 -12.63
C ALA A 84 5.01 -9.06 -11.78
N TYR A 85 4.63 -9.13 -10.51
CA TYR A 85 5.03 -10.24 -9.63
C TYR A 85 4.40 -11.57 -10.02
N ALA A 86 3.17 -11.60 -10.54
CA ALA A 86 2.47 -12.84 -10.90
C ALA A 86 2.92 -13.43 -12.24
N VAL A 87 3.14 -12.59 -13.26
CA VAL A 87 3.51 -13.04 -14.63
C VAL A 87 5.03 -13.18 -14.76
N GLY A 88 5.77 -12.40 -13.98
CA GLY A 88 7.22 -12.30 -14.03
C GLY A 88 7.96 -13.44 -13.36
N LEU A 89 8.24 -14.51 -14.08
CA LEU A 89 8.98 -15.68 -13.56
C LEU A 89 10.51 -15.52 -13.62
N ASN A 90 11.03 -14.30 -13.52
CA ASN A 90 12.47 -14.05 -13.42
C ASN A 90 12.76 -12.79 -12.59
N TYR A 91 14.00 -12.64 -12.15
CA TYR A 91 14.42 -11.52 -11.30
C TYR A 91 14.13 -10.14 -11.90
N GLY A 92 14.28 -9.97 -13.22
CA GLY A 92 14.03 -8.68 -13.88
C GLY A 92 12.59 -8.20 -13.70
N TRP A 93 11.61 -9.09 -13.82
CA TRP A 93 10.22 -8.74 -13.55
C TRP A 93 9.94 -8.46 -12.07
N LEU A 94 10.62 -9.16 -11.16
CA LEU A 94 10.53 -8.85 -9.73
C LEU A 94 11.08 -7.45 -9.44
N VAL A 95 12.16 -7.03 -10.10
CA VAL A 95 12.68 -5.65 -9.98
C VAL A 95 11.67 -4.63 -10.51
N VAL A 96 11.03 -4.90 -11.66
CA VAL A 96 9.95 -4.03 -12.18
C VAL A 96 8.80 -3.93 -11.19
N GLY A 97 8.36 -5.07 -10.65
CA GLY A 97 7.33 -5.12 -9.61
C GLY A 97 7.71 -4.31 -8.37
N ALA A 98 8.95 -4.41 -7.91
CA ALA A 98 9.46 -3.66 -6.76
C ALA A 98 9.48 -2.15 -7.00
N ILE A 99 9.87 -1.72 -8.20
CA ILE A 99 9.85 -0.29 -8.54
C ILE A 99 8.40 0.23 -8.54
N LEU A 100 7.47 -0.52 -9.14
CA LEU A 100 6.04 -0.19 -9.16
C LEU A 100 5.45 -0.18 -7.74
N GLU A 101 5.83 -1.13 -6.89
CA GLU A 101 5.45 -1.18 -5.48
C GLU A 101 5.94 0.05 -4.72
N GLY A 102 7.22 0.41 -4.88
CA GLY A 102 7.78 1.60 -4.25
C GLY A 102 7.07 2.88 -4.68
N LEU A 103 6.78 3.02 -5.99
CA LEU A 103 6.02 4.16 -6.50
C LEU A 103 4.58 4.19 -5.95
N ALA A 104 3.91 3.04 -5.89
CA ALA A 104 2.58 2.93 -5.31
C ALA A 104 2.56 3.33 -3.83
N ARG A 105 3.56 2.88 -3.05
CA ARG A 105 3.75 3.24 -1.64
C ARG A 105 3.98 4.75 -1.48
N ALA A 106 4.86 5.33 -2.28
CA ALA A 106 5.14 6.77 -2.26
C ALA A 106 3.89 7.62 -2.56
N LEU A 107 3.13 7.25 -3.60
CA LEU A 107 1.86 7.91 -3.96
C LEU A 107 0.77 7.80 -2.89
N ASN A 108 0.78 6.73 -2.09
CA ASN A 108 -0.18 6.56 -1.00
C ASN A 108 0.27 7.27 0.29
N SER A 109 1.59 7.44 0.48
CA SER A 109 2.20 7.97 1.70
C SER A 109 1.60 9.32 2.08
N GLY A 110 1.13 9.45 3.33
CA GLY A 110 0.57 10.68 3.90
C GLY A 110 -0.75 11.18 3.30
N ASN A 111 -1.22 10.63 2.18
CA ASN A 111 -2.43 11.11 1.51
C ASN A 111 -3.71 10.73 2.24
N ASN A 112 -3.79 9.53 2.79
CA ASN A 112 -4.96 9.08 3.56
C ASN A 112 -5.13 9.90 4.84
N ASP A 113 -4.05 10.15 5.57
CA ASP A 113 -4.05 10.93 6.80
C ASP A 113 -4.41 12.39 6.52
N ALA A 114 -3.84 12.98 5.48
CA ALA A 114 -4.16 14.36 5.10
C ALA A 114 -5.59 14.49 4.55
N LEU A 115 -6.12 13.50 3.81
CA LEU A 115 -7.52 13.47 3.39
C LEU A 115 -8.47 13.37 4.59
N LEU A 116 -8.12 12.57 5.60
CA LEU A 116 -8.89 12.45 6.83
C LEU A 116 -8.86 13.77 7.62
N TYR A 117 -7.68 14.36 7.79
CA TYR A 117 -7.50 15.65 8.42
C TYR A 117 -8.34 16.73 7.75
N ASP A 118 -8.25 16.85 6.42
CA ASP A 118 -9.01 17.84 5.64
C ASP A 118 -10.52 17.64 5.75
N SER A 119 -10.98 16.39 5.84
CA SER A 119 -12.39 16.04 5.97
C SER A 119 -12.95 16.43 7.34
N LEU A 120 -12.19 16.19 8.41
CA LEU A 120 -12.56 16.52 9.78
C LEU A 120 -12.44 18.02 10.06
N ASN A 121 -11.40 18.67 9.53
CA ASN A 121 -11.19 20.12 9.62
C ASN A 121 -12.38 20.89 9.02
N LYS A 122 -12.86 20.48 7.84
CA LYS A 122 -14.04 21.10 7.19
C LYS A 122 -15.35 20.92 7.96
N SER A 123 -15.36 20.05 8.97
CA SER A 123 -16.54 19.74 9.78
C SER A 123 -16.37 20.15 11.24
N ASP A 124 -15.32 20.92 11.57
CA ASP A 124 -14.97 21.34 12.94
C ASP A 124 -14.83 20.17 13.95
N ARG A 125 -14.28 19.02 13.50
CA ARG A 125 -14.12 17.79 14.30
C ARG A 125 -12.69 17.28 14.36
N LYS A 126 -11.70 18.18 14.43
CA LYS A 126 -10.27 17.82 14.42
C LYS A 126 -9.86 16.94 15.60
N GLU A 127 -10.51 17.11 16.74
CA GLU A 127 -10.33 16.34 17.96
C GLU A 127 -10.63 14.85 17.78
N GLU A 128 -11.36 14.46 16.72
CA GLU A 128 -11.64 13.06 16.41
C GLU A 128 -10.60 12.41 15.47
N LEU A 129 -9.57 13.14 15.05
CA LEU A 129 -8.56 12.65 14.11
C LEU A 129 -7.91 11.35 14.57
N GLU A 130 -7.34 11.35 15.78
CA GLU A 130 -6.66 10.17 16.33
C GLU A 130 -7.60 8.97 16.47
N LYS A 131 -8.87 9.22 16.84
CA LYS A 131 -9.90 8.19 16.93
C LYS A 131 -10.13 7.50 15.59
N TYR A 132 -10.31 8.27 14.51
CA TYR A 132 -10.55 7.68 13.19
C TYR A 132 -9.29 7.08 12.58
N MET A 133 -8.11 7.67 12.79
CA MET A 133 -6.83 7.07 12.40
C MET A 133 -6.64 5.70 13.07
N GLY A 134 -6.90 5.61 14.37
CA GLY A 134 -6.86 4.35 15.11
C GLY A 134 -7.85 3.32 14.58
N HIS A 135 -9.05 3.75 14.19
CA HIS A 135 -10.07 2.85 13.63
C HIS A 135 -9.68 2.30 12.24
N ILE A 136 -9.14 3.17 11.37
CA ILE A 136 -8.64 2.78 10.06
C ILE A 136 -7.44 1.83 10.20
N GLY A 137 -6.47 2.17 11.07
CA GLY A 137 -5.31 1.33 11.34
C GLY A 137 -5.68 -0.02 11.96
N ALA A 138 -6.67 -0.06 12.86
CA ALA A 138 -7.17 -1.32 13.41
C ALA A 138 -7.82 -2.21 12.34
N ALA A 139 -8.56 -1.63 11.40
CA ALA A 139 -9.13 -2.37 10.28
C ALA A 139 -8.05 -2.94 9.35
N GLU A 140 -7.01 -2.16 9.04
CA GLU A 140 -5.86 -2.60 8.25
C GLU A 140 -5.10 -3.74 8.95
N GLN A 141 -4.73 -3.56 10.22
CA GLN A 141 -3.96 -4.57 10.95
C GLN A 141 -4.76 -5.84 11.24
N GLY A 142 -6.06 -5.71 11.52
CA GLY A 142 -6.97 -6.85 11.65
C GLY A 142 -7.04 -7.63 10.33
N ALA A 143 -7.16 -6.95 9.19
CA ALA A 143 -7.15 -7.56 7.87
C ALA A 143 -5.82 -8.27 7.57
N SER A 144 -4.68 -7.63 7.90
CA SER A 144 -3.34 -8.21 7.76
C SER A 144 -3.19 -9.51 8.55
N GLY A 145 -3.69 -9.55 9.80
CA GLY A 145 -3.66 -10.76 10.62
C GLY A 145 -4.47 -11.90 10.01
N VAL A 146 -5.69 -11.62 9.55
CA VAL A 146 -6.53 -12.62 8.87
C VAL A 146 -5.89 -13.09 7.56
N ALA A 147 -5.36 -12.15 6.78
CA ALA A 147 -4.71 -12.45 5.51
C ALA A 147 -3.44 -13.28 5.68
N ALA A 148 -2.67 -13.05 6.74
CA ALA A 148 -1.49 -13.84 7.05
C ALA A 148 -1.83 -15.32 7.30
N ILE A 149 -2.89 -15.57 8.07
CA ILE A 149 -3.37 -16.94 8.36
C ILE A 149 -3.89 -17.60 7.08
N LEU A 150 -4.80 -16.94 6.36
CA LEU A 150 -5.41 -17.49 5.14
C LEU A 150 -4.38 -17.69 4.02
N GLY A 151 -3.46 -16.74 3.86
CA GLY A 151 -2.38 -16.81 2.87
C GLY A 151 -1.39 -17.95 3.17
N GLY A 152 -1.07 -18.16 4.46
CA GLY A 152 -0.27 -19.30 4.90
C GLY A 152 -0.95 -20.64 4.62
N ILE A 153 -2.25 -20.76 4.92
CA ILE A 153 -3.04 -21.98 4.63
C ILE A 153 -3.11 -22.24 3.12
N LEU A 154 -3.30 -21.20 2.30
CA LEU A 154 -3.42 -21.34 0.84
C LEU A 154 -2.12 -21.81 0.17
N ALA A 155 -0.97 -21.51 0.77
CA ALA A 155 0.34 -21.86 0.23
C ALA A 155 0.93 -23.16 0.78
N ALA A 156 0.33 -23.73 1.84
CA ALA A 156 0.72 -25.01 2.42
C ALA A 156 0.24 -26.18 1.55
#